data_AF-C0ET90-F1
#
_entry.id   AF-C0ET90-F1
#
_cell.length_a   1.000
_cell.length_b   1.000
_cell.length_c   1.000
_cell.angle_alpha   90.00
_cell.angle_beta   90.00
_cell.angle_gamma   90.00
#
_symmetry.space_group_name_H-M   'P 1'
#
loop_
_entity.id
_entity.type
_entity.pdbx_description
1 polymer ?
#
loop_
_entity_poly.entity_id
_entity_poly.type
_entity_poly.pdbx_seq_one_letter_code
_entity_poly.pdbx_strand_id
1 'polypeptide(L)'
;MKNFILAVENVPKPMLIAEAVLIVLIIGVVAIRFFIIRSKPAYLKKLPRTVYDEETIHLLFNCYKAADSIEGMLHLAVKKSRNRKNKKRFKAAISYLYTSRYKDYETALYKYAGDGTEQTERLFTDIIGKEAAKKRLLPLKEES
;
A
#
# COMPACT_ATOMS: atom_id res chain seq x y z
N MET A 1 -9.83 27.82 -45.76
CA MET A 1 -10.76 26.71 -45.48
C MET A 1 -10.86 25.70 -46.63
N LYS A 2 -11.14 26.10 -47.88
CA LYS A 2 -11.25 25.16 -49.02
C LYS A 2 -9.99 24.29 -49.27
N ASN A 3 -8.80 24.86 -49.14
CA ASN A 3 -7.53 24.12 -49.34
C ASN A 3 -7.24 23.07 -48.25
N PHE A 4 -7.76 23.26 -47.03
CA PHE A 4 -7.62 22.29 -45.93
C PHE A 4 -8.55 21.09 -46.14
N ILE A 5 -9.76 21.34 -46.64
CA ILE A 5 -10.76 20.29 -46.93
C ILE A 5 -10.29 19.42 -48.11
N LEU A 6 -9.77 20.03 -49.17
CA LEU A 6 -9.18 19.31 -50.32
C LEU A 6 -7.96 18.47 -49.94
N ALA A 7 -7.17 18.89 -48.95
CA ALA A 7 -6.01 18.14 -48.49
C ALA A 7 -6.41 16.88 -47.69
N VAL A 8 -7.51 16.94 -46.93
CA VAL A 8 -8.07 15.79 -46.20
C VAL A 8 -8.71 14.77 -47.14
N GLU A 9 -9.36 15.23 -48.21
CA GLU A 9 -10.05 14.38 -49.18
C GLU A 9 -9.09 13.60 -50.10
N ASN A 10 -7.88 14.13 -50.33
CA ASN A 10 -6.82 13.49 -51.12
C ASN A 10 -5.89 12.58 -50.29
N VAL A 11 -6.16 12.37 -49.00
CA VAL A 11 -5.37 11.43 -48.20
C VAL A 11 -5.68 10.01 -48.69
N PRO A 12 -4.69 9.23 -49.12
CA PRO A 12 -4.92 7.87 -49.55
C PRO A 12 -5.51 7.06 -48.40
N LYS A 13 -6.67 6.42 -48.63
CA LYS A 13 -7.36 5.53 -47.67
C LYS A 13 -6.44 4.61 -46.84
N PRO A 14 -5.38 3.98 -47.38
CA PRO A 14 -4.45 3.18 -46.57
C PRO A 14 -3.71 3.98 -45.49
N MET A 15 -3.48 5.27 -45.69
CA MET A 15 -2.81 6.16 -44.73
C MET A 15 -3.69 6.48 -43.52
N LEU A 16 -5.00 6.68 -43.73
CA LEU A 16 -5.99 6.82 -42.64
C LEU A 16 -6.10 5.54 -41.81
N ILE A 17 -6.09 4.37 -42.46
CA ILE A 17 -6.12 3.07 -41.79
C ILE A 17 -4.83 2.88 -40.96
N ALA A 18 -3.67 3.22 -41.53
CA ALA A 18 -2.39 3.11 -40.82
C ALA A 18 -2.33 4.00 -39.57
N GLU A 19 -2.85 5.23 -39.65
CA GLU A 19 -2.91 6.15 -38.50
C GLU A 19 -3.85 5.63 -37.40
N ALA A 20 -5.03 5.13 -37.77
CA ALA A 20 -5.95 4.52 -36.81
C ALA A 20 -5.34 3.30 -36.11
N VAL A 21 -4.65 2.42 -36.85
CA VAL A 21 -3.95 1.25 -36.30
C VAL A 21 -2.85 1.67 -35.34
N LEU A 22 -2.07 2.71 -35.68
CA LEU A 22 -1.01 3.25 -34.83
C LEU A 22 -1.58 3.76 -33.50
N ILE A 23 -2.69 4.50 -33.53
CA ILE A 23 -3.35 5.01 -32.32
C ILE A 23 -3.82 3.85 -31.42
N VAL A 24 -4.44 2.82 -32.00
CA VAL A 24 -4.90 1.63 -31.25
C VAL A 24 -3.73 0.91 -30.58
N LEU A 25 -2.60 0.75 -31.28
CA LEU A 25 -1.39 0.14 -30.72
C LEU A 25 -0.82 0.96 -29.55
N ILE A 26 -0.77 2.30 -29.68
CA ILE A 26 -0.30 3.19 -28.62
C ILE A 26 -1.20 3.06 -27.37
N ILE A 27 -2.52 3.10 -27.54
CA ILE A 27 -3.48 2.95 -26.43
C ILE A 27 -3.31 1.59 -25.75
N GLY A 28 -3.16 0.52 -26.54
CA GLY A 28 -2.93 -0.84 -26.02
C GLY A 28 -1.69 -0.92 -25.14
N VAL A 29 -0.56 -0.38 -25.62
CA VAL A 29 0.70 -0.37 -24.85
C VAL A 29 0.56 0.44 -23.55
N VAL A 30 -0.07 1.62 -23.61
CA VAL A 30 -0.30 2.48 -22.44
C VAL A 30 -1.20 1.78 -21.43
N ALA A 31 -2.29 1.15 -21.87
CA ALA A 31 -3.21 0.41 -21.02
C ALA A 31 -2.55 -0.79 -20.33
N ILE A 32 -1.74 -1.56 -21.06
CA ILE A 32 -0.98 -2.70 -20.50
C ILE A 32 0.00 -2.22 -19.44
N ARG A 33 0.78 -1.15 -19.73
CA ARG A 33 1.72 -0.56 -18.75
C ARG A 33 1.00 -0.08 -17.50
N PHE A 34 -0.15 0.58 -17.67
CA PHE A 34 -0.97 1.06 -16.57
C PHE A 34 -1.50 -0.09 -15.71
N PHE A 35 -1.95 -1.19 -16.34
CA PHE A 35 -2.46 -2.37 -15.67
C PHE A 35 -1.38 -3.06 -14.83
N ILE A 36 -0.18 -3.26 -15.39
CA ILE A 36 0.97 -3.88 -14.69
C ILE A 36 1.40 -3.07 -13.46
N ILE A 37 1.35 -1.74 -13.53
CA ILE A 37 1.73 -0.89 -12.38
C ILE A 37 0.69 -0.99 -11.25
N ARG A 38 -0.61 -1.08 -11.60
CA ARG A 38 -1.68 -1.18 -10.61
C ARG A 38 -1.76 -2.55 -9.96
N SER A 39 -1.48 -3.62 -10.70
CA SER A 39 -1.59 -5.01 -10.22
C SER A 39 -0.57 -5.38 -9.15
N LYS A 40 0.55 -4.65 -9.02
CA LYS A 40 1.53 -4.92 -7.96
C LYS A 40 0.91 -4.69 -6.57
N PRO A 41 1.04 -5.66 -5.63
CA PRO A 41 0.56 -5.50 -4.26
C PRO A 41 1.28 -4.35 -3.57
N ALA A 42 0.63 -3.76 -2.56
CA ALA A 42 1.11 -2.51 -1.96
C ALA A 42 2.47 -2.67 -1.26
N TYR A 43 2.77 -3.86 -0.74
CA TYR A 43 4.05 -4.15 -0.08
C TYR A 43 5.25 -4.24 -1.05
N LEU A 44 5.01 -4.41 -2.36
CA LEU A 44 6.06 -4.37 -3.39
C LEU A 44 6.27 -2.95 -3.96
N LYS A 45 5.46 -1.97 -3.55
CA LYS A 45 5.61 -0.58 -3.99
C LYS A 45 6.63 0.14 -3.11
N LYS A 46 7.32 1.12 -3.69
CA LYS A 46 8.26 1.98 -2.96
C LYS A 46 7.51 2.74 -1.87
N LEU A 47 7.93 2.53 -0.63
CA LEU A 47 7.33 3.20 0.53
C LEU A 47 7.93 4.60 0.76
N PRO A 48 7.11 5.56 1.22
CA PRO A 48 7.64 6.84 1.65
C PRO A 48 8.53 6.67 2.88
N ARG A 49 9.61 7.44 2.96
CA ARG A 49 10.33 7.67 4.22
C ARG A 49 9.53 8.63 5.07
N THR A 50 9.23 8.22 6.29
CA THR A 50 8.57 9.03 7.32
C THR A 50 9.08 8.56 8.67
N VAL A 51 9.14 9.49 9.61
CA VAL A 51 9.35 9.26 11.04
C VAL A 51 8.00 9.50 11.70
N TYR A 52 7.65 8.69 12.69
CA TYR A 52 6.41 8.82 13.44
C TYR A 52 6.57 9.84 14.56
N ASP A 53 5.61 10.74 14.60
CA ASP A 53 5.31 11.58 15.74
C ASP A 53 4.74 10.74 16.88
N GLU A 54 4.90 11.22 18.12
CA GLU A 54 4.36 10.55 19.31
C GLU A 54 2.85 10.29 19.17
N GLU A 55 2.09 11.21 18.57
CA GLU A 55 0.66 11.02 18.29
C GLU A 55 0.39 9.78 17.42
N THR A 56 1.22 9.51 16.42
CA THR A 56 1.07 8.31 15.58
C THR A 56 1.39 7.04 16.37
N ILE A 57 2.39 7.08 17.24
CA ILE A 57 2.75 5.93 18.10
C ILE A 57 1.62 5.64 19.09
N HIS A 58 1.09 6.67 19.77
CA HIS A 58 -0.07 6.54 20.66
C HIS A 58 -1.32 6.06 19.91
N LEU A 59 -1.53 6.55 18.68
CA LEU A 59 -2.63 6.08 17.83
C LEU A 59 -2.49 4.59 17.51
N LEU A 60 -1.29 4.11 17.18
CA LEU A 60 -1.04 2.69 16.91
C LEU A 60 -1.32 1.84 18.14
N PHE A 61 -0.80 2.24 19.31
CA PHE A 61 -1.06 1.57 20.58
C PHE A 61 -2.57 1.50 20.89
N ASN A 62 -3.28 2.62 20.77
CA ASN A 62 -4.73 2.68 21.00
C ASN A 62 -5.52 1.85 19.98
N CYS A 63 -5.06 1.79 18.73
CA CYS A 63 -5.66 0.93 17.71
C CYS A 63 -5.46 -0.55 18.04
N TYR A 64 -4.30 -0.94 18.56
CA TYR A 64 -4.06 -2.30 19.01
C TYR A 64 -4.94 -2.67 20.20
N LYS A 65 -4.97 -1.82 21.24
CA LYS A 65 -5.83 -2.02 22.41
C LYS A 65 -7.31 -2.15 22.04
N ALA A 66 -7.77 -1.39 21.04
CA ALA A 66 -9.17 -1.43 20.59
C ALA A 66 -9.50 -2.63 19.69
N ALA A 67 -8.57 -3.05 18.82
CA ALA A 67 -8.79 -4.15 17.88
C ALA A 67 -8.41 -5.52 18.42
N ASP A 68 -7.61 -5.53 19.48
CA ASP A 68 -7.05 -6.70 20.14
C ASP A 68 -6.26 -7.66 19.22
N SER A 69 -5.87 -7.18 18.03
CA SER A 69 -5.16 -7.94 17.00
C SER A 69 -4.28 -7.04 16.13
N ILE A 70 -3.19 -7.58 15.59
CA ILE A 70 -2.29 -6.83 14.69
C ILE A 70 -2.99 -6.42 13.38
N GLU A 71 -3.76 -7.31 12.76
CA GLU A 71 -4.49 -6.99 11.53
C GLU A 71 -5.52 -5.88 11.78
N GLY A 72 -6.32 -6.02 12.84
CA GLY A 72 -7.33 -5.03 13.20
C GLY A 72 -6.70 -3.68 13.56
N MET A 73 -5.57 -3.68 14.27
CA MET A 73 -4.78 -2.47 14.54
C MET A 73 -4.43 -1.74 13.25
N LEU A 74 -3.86 -2.44 12.26
CA LEU A 74 -3.43 -1.83 11.00
C LEU A 74 -4.64 -1.27 10.22
N HIS A 75 -5.76 -1.99 10.20
CA HIS A 75 -6.99 -1.50 9.56
C HIS A 75 -7.53 -0.23 10.22
N LEU A 76 -7.55 -0.17 11.56
CA LEU A 76 -7.95 1.02 12.31
C LEU A 76 -6.96 2.17 12.10
N ALA A 77 -5.66 1.90 12.10
CA ALA A 77 -4.62 2.89 11.90
C ALA A 77 -4.72 3.56 10.53
N VAL A 78 -5.06 2.81 9.47
CA VAL A 78 -5.32 3.39 8.13
C VAL A 78 -6.52 4.35 8.15
N LYS A 79 -7.57 4.00 8.89
CA LYS A 79 -8.79 4.83 8.99
C LYS A 79 -8.54 6.09 9.81
N LYS A 80 -7.89 5.96 10.97
CA LYS A 80 -7.70 7.05 11.96
C LYS A 80 -6.52 7.96 11.67
N SER A 81 -5.46 7.47 11.03
CA SER A 81 -4.28 8.30 10.74
C SER A 81 -4.66 9.51 9.88
N ARG A 82 -4.03 10.66 10.10
CA ARG A 82 -4.20 11.85 9.23
C ARG A 82 -3.16 11.85 8.11
N ASN A 83 -1.95 11.37 8.39
CA ASN A 83 -0.83 11.42 7.46
C ASN A 83 -0.95 10.39 6.33
N ARG A 84 -0.98 10.87 5.08
CA ARG A 84 -1.06 10.01 3.88
C ARG A 84 0.14 9.07 3.73
N LYS A 85 1.33 9.45 4.21
CA LYS A 85 2.53 8.59 4.16
C LYS A 85 2.39 7.39 5.09
N ASN A 86 1.95 7.62 6.33
CA ASN A 86 1.72 6.58 7.34
C ASN A 86 0.65 5.59 6.85
N LYS A 87 -0.45 6.10 6.26
CA LYS A 87 -1.48 5.26 5.63
C LYS A 87 -0.92 4.33 4.55
N LYS A 88 0.02 4.80 3.71
CA LYS A 88 0.63 3.96 2.67
C LYS A 88 1.43 2.81 3.28
N ARG A 89 2.16 3.08 4.37
CA ARG A 89 2.91 2.07 5.13
C ARG A 89 1.99 1.02 5.76
N PHE A 90 0.96 1.46 6.47
CA PHE A 90 -0.02 0.53 7.06
C PHE A 90 -0.75 -0.30 6.00
N LYS A 91 -1.15 0.29 4.87
CA LYS A 91 -1.72 -0.46 3.73
C LYS A 91 -0.74 -1.48 3.14
N ALA A 92 0.56 -1.18 3.11
CA ALA A 92 1.57 -2.12 2.67
C ALA A 92 1.73 -3.28 3.67
N ALA A 93 1.72 -3.01 4.97
CA ALA A 93 1.74 -4.05 6.00
C ALA A 93 0.52 -4.98 5.90
N ILE A 94 -0.68 -4.41 5.77
CA ILE A 94 -1.92 -5.17 5.51
C ILE A 94 -1.77 -6.01 4.24
N SER A 95 -1.34 -5.40 3.13
CA SER A 95 -1.15 -6.11 1.87
C SER A 95 -0.14 -7.25 2.02
N TYR A 96 0.93 -7.09 2.79
CA TYR A 96 1.89 -8.16 3.06
C TYR A 96 1.22 -9.33 3.78
N LEU A 97 0.46 -9.08 4.85
CA LEU A 97 -0.22 -10.14 5.61
C LEU A 97 -1.26 -10.90 4.76
N TYR A 98 -1.97 -10.23 3.85
CA TYR A 98 -2.96 -10.91 3.01
C TYR A 98 -2.36 -11.65 1.81
N THR A 99 -1.41 -11.01 1.11
CA THR A 99 -0.99 -11.44 -0.23
C THR A 99 0.43 -12.01 -0.30
N SER A 100 1.26 -11.83 0.72
CA SER A 100 2.59 -12.46 0.79
C SER A 100 2.46 -13.96 1.06
N ARG A 101 3.53 -14.71 0.74
CA ARG A 101 3.65 -16.14 1.04
C ARG A 101 3.86 -16.41 2.54
N TYR A 102 4.66 -15.57 3.22
CA TYR A 102 5.08 -15.81 4.60
C TYR A 102 4.08 -15.30 5.64
N LYS A 103 3.57 -14.07 5.43
CA LYS A 103 2.55 -13.43 6.29
C LYS A 103 2.97 -13.31 7.76
N ASP A 104 4.26 -13.14 8.02
CA ASP A 104 4.80 -12.97 9.36
C ASP A 104 4.59 -11.55 9.89
N TYR A 105 4.35 -11.45 11.20
CA TYR A 105 4.06 -10.17 11.86
C TYR A 105 5.30 -9.29 12.00
N GLU A 106 6.49 -9.87 12.19
CA GLU A 106 7.75 -9.12 12.30
C GLU A 106 8.01 -8.31 11.03
N THR A 107 8.01 -8.94 9.86
CA THR A 107 8.23 -8.22 8.60
C THR A 107 7.09 -7.24 8.33
N ALA A 108 5.83 -7.61 8.60
CA ALA A 108 4.70 -6.70 8.44
C ALA A 108 4.88 -5.42 9.26
N LEU A 109 5.30 -5.55 10.51
CA LEU A 109 5.44 -4.44 11.44
C LEU A 109 6.76 -3.69 11.21
N TYR A 110 7.91 -4.32 11.37
CA TYR A 110 9.20 -3.62 11.31
C TYR A 110 9.53 -3.07 9.91
N LYS A 111 9.27 -3.85 8.86
CA LYS A 111 9.66 -3.46 7.49
C LYS A 111 8.64 -2.55 6.81
N TYR A 112 7.35 -2.82 6.99
CA TYR A 112 6.30 -2.14 6.23
C TYR A 112 5.54 -1.09 7.05
N ALA A 113 5.11 -1.43 8.27
CA ALA A 113 4.38 -0.50 9.13
C ALA A 113 5.32 0.44 9.90
N GLY A 114 6.57 0.07 10.12
CA GLY A 114 7.53 0.78 10.96
C GLY A 114 8.16 1.98 10.29
N ASP A 115 8.76 2.81 11.11
CA ASP A 115 9.58 3.94 10.71
C ASP A 115 11.08 3.76 10.99
N GLY A 116 11.45 2.66 11.65
CA GLY A 116 12.83 2.33 12.02
C GLY A 116 13.33 3.12 13.23
N THR A 117 12.44 3.75 13.99
CA THR A 117 12.80 4.36 15.28
C THR A 117 12.70 3.33 16.41
N GLU A 118 13.51 3.52 17.44
CA GLU A 118 13.53 2.64 18.60
C GLU A 118 12.19 2.62 19.34
N GLN A 119 11.49 3.75 19.42
CA GLN A 119 10.17 3.83 20.07
C GLN A 119 9.13 2.94 19.36
N THR A 120 9.10 3.00 18.02
CA THR A 120 8.20 2.17 17.21
C THR A 120 8.59 0.70 17.29
N GLU A 121 9.89 0.39 17.30
CA GLU A 121 10.36 -0.99 17.45
C GLU A 121 9.96 -1.58 18.80
N ARG A 122 10.15 -0.83 19.90
CA ARG A 122 9.72 -1.25 21.25
C ARG A 122 8.22 -1.55 21.29
N LEU A 123 7.39 -0.66 20.72
CA LEU A 123 5.94 -0.87 20.63
C LEU A 123 5.60 -2.15 19.86
N PHE A 124 6.24 -2.39 18.72
CA PHE A 124 5.97 -3.58 17.92
C PHE A 124 6.45 -4.87 18.57
N THR A 125 7.59 -4.84 19.26
CA THR A 125 8.08 -5.98 20.05
C THR A 125 7.08 -6.37 21.14
N ASP A 126 6.55 -5.39 21.87
CA ASP A 126 5.51 -5.61 22.88
C ASP A 126 4.23 -6.20 22.26
N ILE A 127 3.75 -5.61 21.17
CA ILE A 127 2.56 -6.10 20.46
C ILE A 127 2.73 -7.54 19.96
N ILE A 128 3.87 -7.86 19.36
CA ILE A 128 4.17 -9.22 18.88
C ILE A 128 4.25 -10.19 20.04
N GLY A 129 4.88 -9.80 21.16
CA GLY A 129 4.92 -10.59 22.38
C GLY A 129 3.52 -10.89 22.93
N LYS A 130 2.66 -9.87 23.00
CA LYS A 130 1.25 -10.01 23.43
C LYS A 130 0.47 -10.95 22.50
N GLU A 131 0.62 -10.83 21.18
CA GLU A 131 0.01 -11.74 20.21
C GLU A 131 0.51 -13.19 20.31
N ALA A 132 1.83 -13.37 20.47
CA ALA A 132 2.42 -14.69 20.64
C ALA A 132 1.93 -15.38 21.92
N ALA A 133 1.78 -14.64 23.02
CA ALA A 133 1.24 -15.14 24.28
C ALA A 133 -0.23 -15.58 24.14
N LYS A 134 -1.07 -14.79 23.44
CA LYS A 134 -2.46 -15.18 23.16
C LYS A 134 -2.54 -16.48 22.38
N LYS A 135 -1.75 -16.62 21.31
CA LYS A 135 -1.70 -17.86 20.51
C LYS A 135 -1.25 -19.08 21.32
N ARG A 136 -0.48 -18.87 22.38
CA ARG A 136 0.00 -19.92 23.31
C ARG A 136 -0.91 -20.12 24.52
N LEU A 137 -2.05 -19.43 24.61
CA LEU A 137 -2.97 -19.43 25.78
C LEU A 137 -2.27 -19.08 27.10
N LEU A 138 -1.22 -18.26 27.06
CA LEU A 138 -0.49 -17.84 28.25
C LEU A 138 -1.24 -16.69 28.94
N PRO A 139 -1.24 -16.64 30.30
CA PRO A 139 -1.80 -15.50 31.01
C PRO A 139 -1.00 -14.24 30.67
N LEU A 140 -1.68 -13.27 30.06
CA LEU A 140 -1.12 -11.94 29.81
C LEU A 140 -1.12 -11.16 31.12
N LYS A 141 0.02 -10.55 31.46
CA LYS A 141 0.08 -9.62 32.60
C LYS A 141 -0.67 -8.36 32.19
N GLU A 142 -1.75 -8.02 32.89
CA GLU A 142 -2.45 -6.76 32.68
C GLU A 142 -1.52 -5.61 33.08
N GLU A 143 -1.20 -4.73 32.15
CA GLU A 143 -0.50 -3.49 32.45
C GLU A 143 -1.52 -2.49 32.99
N SER A 144 -1.47 -2.28 34.31
CA SER A 144 -2.24 -1.31 35.09
C SER A 144 -1.80 0.12 34.83
#